data_AF-A0A9W9AH08-F1
#
_entry.id   AF-A0A9W9AH08-F1
#
_cell.length_a   1.000
_cell.length_b   1.000
_cell.length_c   1.000
_cell.angle_alpha   90.00
_cell.angle_beta   90.00
_cell.angle_gamma   90.00
#
_symmetry.space_group_name_H-M   'P 1'
#
loop_
_entity.id
_entity.type
_entity.pdbx_description
1 polymer ?
#
loop_
_entity_poly.entity_id
_entity_poly.type
_entity_poly.pdbx_seq_one_letter_code
_entity_poly.pdbx_strand_id
1 'polypeptide(L)'
;MSQPSTPTSPSAPQAEIIQLCSRHFTSIPLSLSRFQRRWFLTFPRAYGLPDPDSQRIVCALNSPDYSATDQHARSHFWLNPSCRSQRYNPSDSTTKYSAVSPIHLLLDSDYPVARLTGRIRAEPSNDPHDGGKRIACYEVEVVTPDSGLLRQCYYCLSWEAAGKADTRFSPSGNDIYWCCSVCLCVRTSILSNSSDSVRGGWLG
;
A
#
# COMPACT_ATOMS: atom_id res chain seq x y z
N MET A 1 48.69 23.94 6.24
CA MET A 1 47.48 23.95 7.08
C MET A 1 46.45 23.06 6.40
N SER A 2 46.35 21.80 6.84
CA SER A 2 45.46 20.80 6.24
C SER A 2 44.17 20.77 7.05
N GLN A 3 43.03 21.07 6.42
CA GLN A 3 41.72 20.95 7.08
C GLN A 3 41.38 19.47 7.35
N PRO A 4 40.82 19.13 8.52
CA PRO A 4 40.33 17.78 8.78
C PRO A 4 39.02 17.54 8.04
N SER A 5 38.99 16.49 7.21
CA SER A 5 37.78 15.99 6.56
C SER A 5 36.80 15.45 7.61
N THR A 6 35.61 16.02 7.64
CA THR A 6 34.48 15.58 8.46
C THR A 6 34.13 14.13 8.10
N PRO A 7 34.01 13.20 9.07
CA PRO A 7 33.57 11.84 8.79
C PRO A 7 32.09 11.85 8.38
N THR A 8 31.84 11.44 7.14
CA THR A 8 30.50 11.19 6.59
C THR A 8 29.82 10.11 7.44
N SER A 9 28.79 10.50 8.20
CA SER A 9 27.96 9.54 8.94
C SER A 9 27.43 8.46 7.98
N PRO A 10 27.48 7.16 8.35
CA PRO A 10 26.88 6.12 7.56
C PRO A 10 25.37 6.37 7.46
N SER A 11 24.89 6.54 6.24
CA SER A 11 23.46 6.67 5.93
C SER A 11 22.73 5.47 6.52
N ALA A 12 21.69 5.74 7.34
CA ALA A 12 20.83 4.70 7.86
C ALA A 12 20.33 3.79 6.72
N PRO A 13 20.27 2.46 6.92
CA PRO A 13 19.81 1.54 5.89
C PRO A 13 18.41 1.95 5.42
N GLN A 14 18.23 2.16 4.11
CA GLN A 14 16.91 2.47 3.57
C GLN A 14 15.99 1.27 3.81
N ALA A 15 14.79 1.53 4.34
CA ALA A 15 13.82 0.48 4.61
C ALA A 15 13.41 -0.22 3.31
N GLU A 16 13.58 -1.54 3.26
CA GLU A 16 13.19 -2.36 2.12
C GLU A 16 11.66 -2.50 2.02
N ILE A 17 11.18 -2.81 0.81
CA ILE A 17 9.77 -3.11 0.57
C ILE A 17 9.49 -4.51 1.11
N ILE A 18 8.55 -4.62 2.05
CA ILE A 18 8.15 -5.91 2.61
C ILE A 18 7.32 -6.67 1.58
N GLN A 19 7.77 -7.88 1.29
CA GLN A 19 7.07 -8.82 0.42
C GLN A 19 6.42 -9.90 1.28
N LEU A 20 5.16 -10.20 0.98
CA LEU A 20 4.41 -11.29 1.57
C LEU A 20 4.34 -12.45 0.57
N CYS A 21 4.76 -13.62 1.04
CA CYS A 21 4.56 -14.90 0.38
C CYS A 21 3.57 -15.69 1.23
N SER A 22 2.62 -16.36 0.59
CA SER A 22 1.64 -17.20 1.28
C SER A 22 1.52 -18.53 0.56
N ARG A 23 1.38 -19.61 1.33
CA ARG A 23 1.18 -20.98 0.82
C ARG A 23 -0.04 -21.13 -0.10
N HIS A 24 -0.98 -20.19 -0.05
CA HIS A 24 -2.23 -20.19 -0.82
C HIS A 24 -2.11 -19.52 -2.19
N PHE A 25 -0.94 -19.00 -2.53
CA PHE A 25 -0.65 -18.36 -3.82
C PHE A 25 0.68 -18.87 -4.35
N THR A 26 0.82 -18.98 -5.67
CA THR A 26 1.84 -19.78 -6.39
C THR A 26 3.29 -19.29 -6.26
N SER A 27 3.78 -19.04 -5.04
CA SER A 27 5.09 -18.51 -4.71
C SER A 27 5.42 -17.17 -5.40
N ILE A 28 4.40 -16.44 -5.90
CA ILE A 28 4.59 -15.09 -6.44
C ILE A 28 4.50 -14.12 -5.25
N PRO A 29 5.58 -13.38 -4.94
CA PRO A 29 5.56 -12.36 -3.89
C PRO A 29 4.49 -11.30 -4.16
N LEU A 30 3.85 -10.86 -3.09
CA LEU A 30 2.92 -9.74 -3.08
C LEU A 30 3.45 -8.68 -2.12
N SER A 31 2.89 -7.47 -2.15
CA SER A 31 3.18 -6.40 -1.21
C SER A 31 1.90 -5.65 -0.88
N LEU A 32 1.90 -4.98 0.27
CA LEU A 32 0.86 -4.03 0.63
C LEU A 32 1.17 -2.65 0.08
N SER A 33 0.15 -1.98 -0.44
CA SER A 33 0.17 -0.57 -0.80
C SER A 33 -1.02 0.15 -0.15
N ARG A 34 -0.88 1.46 0.04
CA ARG A 34 -1.91 2.33 0.63
C ARG A 34 -2.01 3.64 -0.14
N PHE A 35 -3.24 4.08 -0.40
CA PHE A 35 -3.54 5.43 -0.88
C PHE A 35 -4.82 5.94 -0.23
N GLN A 36 -4.74 7.08 0.48
CA GLN A 36 -5.89 7.78 1.07
C GLN A 36 -6.84 6.84 1.85
N ARG A 37 -6.28 6.04 2.78
CA ARG A 37 -7.00 5.05 3.62
C ARG A 37 -7.54 3.81 2.89
N ARG A 38 -7.25 3.66 1.59
CA ARG A 38 -7.51 2.42 0.85
C ARG A 38 -6.25 1.56 0.84
N TRP A 39 -6.42 0.30 1.20
CA TRP A 39 -5.38 -0.71 1.18
C TRP A 39 -5.52 -1.59 -0.06
N PHE A 40 -4.37 -1.99 -0.58
CA PHE A 40 -4.27 -2.78 -1.78
C PHE A 40 -3.31 -3.94 -1.57
N LEU A 41 -3.64 -5.06 -2.18
CA LEU A 41 -2.71 -6.13 -2.44
C LEU A 41 -2.14 -5.92 -3.85
N THR A 42 -0.82 -5.87 -3.98
CA THR A 42 -0.14 -5.47 -5.22
C THR A 42 1.02 -6.40 -5.53
N PHE A 43 1.27 -6.66 -6.80
CA PHE A 43 2.51 -7.29 -7.25
C PHE A 43 3.67 -6.29 -7.16
N PRO A 44 4.76 -6.60 -6.43
CA PRO A 44 5.93 -5.73 -6.39
C PRO A 44 6.58 -5.63 -7.78
N ARG A 45 6.60 -6.71 -8.55
CA ARG A 45 7.17 -6.73 -9.91
C ARG A 45 6.05 -6.83 -10.95
N ALA A 46 6.35 -6.47 -12.19
CA ALA A 46 5.37 -6.55 -13.29
C ALA A 46 5.08 -8.00 -13.73
N TYR A 47 5.96 -8.98 -13.45
CA TYR A 47 5.80 -10.40 -13.82
C TYR A 47 5.33 -10.65 -15.27
N GLY A 48 5.71 -9.79 -16.23
CA GLY A 48 5.28 -9.90 -17.61
C GLY A 48 3.83 -9.50 -17.89
N LEU A 49 3.13 -8.91 -16.91
CA LEU A 49 1.83 -8.26 -17.12
C LEU A 49 2.00 -7.08 -18.10
N PRO A 50 1.11 -6.92 -19.09
CA PRO A 50 1.18 -5.82 -20.03
C PRO A 50 1.03 -4.46 -19.32
N ASP A 51 1.73 -3.45 -19.81
CA ASP A 51 1.51 -2.05 -19.41
C ASP A 51 0.07 -1.64 -19.80
N PRO A 52 -0.72 -0.90 -18.98
CA PRO A 52 -0.33 0.10 -17.97
C PRO A 52 0.13 -0.41 -16.60
N ASP A 53 1.04 0.33 -15.96
CA ASP A 53 1.50 0.18 -14.56
C ASP A 53 0.38 0.01 -13.49
N SER A 54 -0.87 0.40 -13.79
CA SER A 54 -2.04 0.14 -12.93
C SER A 54 -2.41 -1.34 -12.79
N GLN A 55 -1.89 -2.22 -13.66
CA GLN A 55 -2.17 -3.66 -13.66
C GLN A 55 -1.50 -4.43 -12.50
N ARG A 56 -0.67 -3.78 -11.68
CA ARG A 56 -0.03 -4.46 -10.55
C ARG A 56 -0.94 -4.65 -9.35
N ILE A 57 -2.08 -3.96 -9.28
CA ILE A 57 -3.03 -4.12 -8.18
C ILE A 57 -3.78 -5.44 -8.37
N VAL A 58 -3.61 -6.36 -7.42
CA VAL A 58 -4.34 -7.63 -7.37
C VAL A 58 -5.79 -7.38 -6.96
N CYS A 59 -5.98 -6.63 -5.86
CA CYS A 59 -7.30 -6.22 -5.41
C CYS A 59 -7.20 -5.04 -4.44
N ALA A 60 -8.28 -4.27 -4.34
CA ALA A 60 -8.50 -3.42 -3.18
C ALA A 60 -8.97 -4.29 -2.02
N LEU A 61 -8.47 -4.02 -0.81
CA LEU A 61 -8.78 -4.79 0.40
C LEU A 61 -9.94 -4.20 1.19
N ASN A 62 -10.25 -2.92 1.00
CA ASN A 62 -11.32 -2.22 1.71
C ASN A 62 -11.90 -1.04 0.93
N SER A 63 -13.07 -0.61 1.37
CA SER A 63 -13.57 0.75 1.14
C SER A 63 -13.00 1.68 2.22
N PRO A 64 -12.59 2.93 1.89
CA PRO A 64 -12.10 3.88 2.87
C PRO A 64 -13.14 4.14 3.97
N ASP A 65 -12.74 4.00 5.23
CA ASP A 65 -13.57 4.36 6.37
C ASP A 65 -13.26 5.79 6.82
N TYR A 66 -14.16 6.71 6.49
CA TYR A 66 -14.03 8.12 6.87
C TYR A 66 -14.51 8.43 8.29
N SER A 67 -15.16 7.47 8.96
CA SER A 67 -15.54 7.61 10.37
C SER A 67 -14.37 7.37 11.33
N ALA A 68 -13.37 6.58 10.89
CA ALA A 68 -12.14 6.36 11.64
C ALA A 68 -11.24 7.61 11.62
N THR A 69 -10.44 7.78 12.68
CA THR A 69 -9.38 8.81 12.72
C THR A 69 -8.30 8.48 11.69
N ASP A 70 -7.58 9.50 11.18
CA ASP A 70 -6.47 9.28 10.26
C ASP A 70 -5.41 8.34 10.86
N GLN A 71 -5.09 8.52 12.14
CA GLN A 71 -4.12 7.67 12.82
C GLN A 71 -4.53 6.19 12.84
N HIS A 72 -5.82 5.90 13.08
CA HIS A 72 -6.34 4.53 13.06
C HIS A 72 -6.32 3.95 11.64
N ALA A 73 -6.83 4.70 10.66
CA ALA A 73 -6.92 4.27 9.27
C ALA A 73 -5.56 4.03 8.60
N ARG A 74 -4.47 4.54 9.18
CA ARG A 74 -3.09 4.28 8.73
C ARG A 74 -2.63 2.86 8.98
N SER A 75 -3.15 2.15 9.96
CA SER A 75 -2.76 0.75 10.20
C SER A 75 -3.95 -0.18 10.29
N HIS A 76 -5.18 0.32 10.27
CA HIS A 76 -6.37 -0.50 10.38
C HIS A 76 -7.31 -0.31 9.20
N PHE A 77 -7.98 -1.39 8.81
CA PHE A 77 -9.05 -1.34 7.83
C PHE A 77 -10.04 -2.47 8.04
N TRP A 78 -11.25 -2.31 7.49
CA TRP A 78 -12.26 -3.35 7.46
C TRP A 78 -12.12 -4.16 6.19
N LEU A 79 -11.81 -5.45 6.30
CA LEU A 79 -11.58 -6.30 5.15
C LEU A 79 -12.89 -6.53 4.39
N ASN A 80 -12.95 -5.93 3.22
CA ASN A 80 -14.03 -6.01 2.25
C ASN A 80 -13.43 -5.92 0.84
N PRO A 81 -12.79 -7.01 0.37
CA PRO A 81 -11.99 -6.96 -0.83
C PRO A 81 -12.85 -6.85 -2.08
N SER A 82 -12.30 -6.26 -3.13
CA SER A 82 -12.95 -6.13 -4.45
C SER A 82 -12.94 -7.44 -5.26
N CYS A 83 -12.68 -8.56 -4.62
CA CYS A 83 -12.64 -9.89 -5.22
C CYS A 83 -13.15 -10.92 -4.22
N ARG A 84 -13.44 -12.12 -4.73
CA ARG A 84 -14.00 -13.20 -3.94
C ARG A 84 -13.07 -13.57 -2.77
N SER A 85 -13.56 -13.38 -1.54
CA SER A 85 -12.86 -13.82 -0.34
C SER A 85 -13.64 -14.91 0.38
N GLN A 86 -12.92 -15.91 0.87
CA GLN A 86 -13.49 -16.93 1.73
C GLN A 86 -13.47 -16.46 3.18
N ARG A 87 -14.25 -17.14 4.04
CA ARG A 87 -14.10 -16.99 5.49
C ARG A 87 -12.75 -17.56 5.89
N TYR A 88 -12.05 -16.87 6.78
CA TYR A 88 -10.76 -17.34 7.25
C TYR A 88 -10.92 -18.66 8.02
N ASN A 89 -10.16 -19.67 7.61
CA ASN A 89 -10.04 -20.93 8.33
C ASN A 89 -8.55 -21.34 8.37
N PRO A 90 -7.85 -21.20 9.50
CA PRO A 90 -6.41 -21.50 9.59
C PRO A 90 -6.09 -22.99 9.37
N SER A 91 -7.07 -23.87 9.61
CA SER A 91 -6.95 -25.32 9.41
C SER A 91 -7.19 -25.74 7.96
N ASP A 92 -7.57 -24.80 7.09
CA ASP A 92 -7.80 -25.12 5.70
C ASP A 92 -6.48 -25.37 4.97
N SER A 93 -6.27 -26.64 4.64
CA SER A 93 -5.15 -27.13 3.84
C SER A 93 -5.56 -27.50 2.41
N THR A 94 -6.85 -27.34 2.09
CA THR A 94 -7.48 -27.81 0.85
C THR A 94 -7.64 -26.71 -0.19
N THR A 95 -7.63 -25.45 0.23
CA THR A 95 -7.75 -24.26 -0.62
C THR A 95 -6.48 -23.88 -1.39
N LYS A 96 -5.54 -24.83 -1.57
CA LYS A 96 -4.25 -24.66 -2.27
C LYS A 96 -4.32 -23.97 -3.64
N TYR A 97 -5.49 -23.89 -4.26
CA TYR A 97 -5.71 -23.28 -5.59
C TYR A 97 -7.00 -22.46 -5.69
N SER A 98 -7.70 -22.22 -4.59
CA SER A 98 -8.93 -21.44 -4.66
C SER A 98 -8.57 -19.97 -4.77
N ALA A 99 -8.99 -19.33 -5.88
CA ALA A 99 -9.00 -17.90 -6.15
C ALA A 99 -8.52 -16.99 -5.00
N VAL A 100 -7.43 -16.24 -5.24
CA VAL A 100 -6.85 -15.15 -4.42
C VAL A 100 -7.76 -14.75 -3.26
N SER A 101 -7.69 -15.45 -2.12
CA SER A 101 -8.50 -15.11 -0.95
C SER A 101 -7.67 -14.15 -0.09
N PRO A 102 -7.95 -12.84 -0.10
CA PRO A 102 -7.01 -11.88 0.47
C PRO A 102 -6.81 -12.06 1.98
N ILE A 103 -7.84 -12.51 2.71
CA ILE A 103 -7.71 -12.82 4.14
C ILE A 103 -6.65 -13.90 4.42
N HIS A 104 -6.61 -14.96 3.61
CA HIS A 104 -5.64 -16.04 3.77
C HIS A 104 -4.24 -15.57 3.35
N LEU A 105 -4.14 -14.73 2.32
CA LEU A 105 -2.86 -14.17 1.88
C LEU A 105 -2.24 -13.25 2.93
N LEU A 106 -3.06 -12.51 3.69
CA LEU A 106 -2.60 -11.59 4.72
C LEU A 106 -2.25 -12.28 6.04
N LEU A 107 -3.03 -13.29 6.43
CA LEU A 107 -2.90 -13.93 7.75
C LEU A 107 -2.01 -15.17 7.75
N ASP A 108 -1.92 -15.89 6.61
CA ASP A 108 -1.05 -17.05 6.43
C ASP A 108 0.19 -16.69 5.60
N SER A 109 0.68 -15.45 5.71
CA SER A 109 1.94 -15.05 5.10
C SER A 109 3.14 -15.52 5.91
N ASP A 110 4.23 -15.91 5.24
CA ASP A 110 5.47 -16.39 5.89
C ASP A 110 6.05 -15.37 6.88
N TYR A 111 5.85 -14.08 6.58
CA TYR A 111 6.13 -12.97 7.48
C TYR A 111 4.82 -12.32 7.90
N PRO A 112 4.56 -12.10 9.20
CA PRO A 112 3.31 -11.49 9.65
C PRO A 112 3.25 -10.04 9.17
N VAL A 113 2.37 -9.75 8.21
CA VAL A 113 2.13 -8.39 7.69
C VAL A 113 0.86 -7.77 8.24
N ALA A 114 -0.07 -8.61 8.70
CA ALA A 114 -1.32 -8.19 9.29
C ALA A 114 -1.84 -9.19 10.33
N ARG A 115 -2.77 -8.75 11.16
CA ARG A 115 -3.49 -9.58 12.14
C ARG A 115 -4.95 -9.16 12.25
N LEU A 116 -5.80 -10.07 12.71
CA LEU A 116 -7.18 -9.74 13.06
C LEU A 116 -7.23 -9.09 14.44
N THR A 117 -8.06 -8.06 14.60
CA THR A 117 -8.29 -7.44 15.91
C THR A 117 -9.40 -8.13 16.72
N GLY A 118 -10.19 -8.98 16.05
CA GLY A 118 -11.39 -9.61 16.62
C GLY A 118 -12.66 -8.78 16.47
N ARG A 119 -12.57 -7.52 16.00
CA ARG A 119 -13.76 -6.70 15.68
C ARG A 119 -14.37 -7.13 14.36
N ILE A 120 -15.69 -7.18 14.33
CA ILE A 120 -16.49 -7.62 13.18
C ILE A 120 -17.63 -6.62 12.97
N ARG A 121 -17.91 -6.27 11.72
CA ARG A 121 -19.13 -5.54 11.34
C ARG A 121 -19.72 -6.10 10.06
N ALA A 122 -20.95 -5.72 9.74
CA ALA A 122 -21.59 -6.13 8.50
C ALA A 122 -21.56 -4.99 7.46
N GLU A 123 -21.14 -5.27 6.24
CA GLU A 123 -21.13 -4.31 5.11
C GLU A 123 -21.70 -4.96 3.85
N PRO A 124 -22.18 -4.16 2.87
CA PRO A 124 -22.35 -4.64 1.50
C PRO A 124 -21.01 -5.09 0.91
N SER A 125 -20.98 -6.24 0.24
CA SER A 125 -19.77 -6.77 -0.41
C SER A 125 -19.29 -5.84 -1.52
N ASN A 126 -17.98 -5.61 -1.57
CA ASN A 126 -17.30 -4.92 -2.66
C ASN A 126 -17.01 -5.82 -3.87
N ASP A 127 -17.22 -7.15 -3.75
CA ASP A 127 -17.11 -8.06 -4.89
C ASP A 127 -18.29 -7.81 -5.85
N PRO A 128 -18.03 -7.43 -7.12
CA PRO A 128 -19.08 -7.23 -8.11
C PRO A 128 -19.99 -8.45 -8.31
N HIS A 129 -19.47 -9.66 -8.07
CA HIS A 129 -20.21 -10.91 -8.22
C HIS A 129 -21.19 -11.19 -7.08
N ASP A 130 -21.02 -10.56 -5.92
CA ASP A 130 -21.90 -10.73 -4.76
C ASP A 130 -23.17 -9.87 -4.83
N GLY A 131 -23.27 -8.95 -5.80
CA GLY A 131 -24.45 -8.11 -5.99
C GLY A 131 -24.81 -7.26 -4.76
N GLY A 132 -23.81 -6.83 -3.98
CA GLY A 132 -24.01 -6.03 -2.77
C GLY A 132 -24.55 -6.81 -1.56
N LYS A 133 -24.48 -8.16 -1.58
CA LYS A 133 -24.83 -9.00 -0.44
C LYS A 133 -24.14 -8.53 0.84
N ARG A 134 -24.86 -8.57 1.97
CA ARG A 134 -24.26 -8.28 3.27
C ARG A 134 -23.28 -9.38 3.68
N ILE A 135 -22.05 -9.00 3.95
CA ILE A 135 -20.97 -9.88 4.41
C ILE A 135 -20.46 -9.44 5.78
N ALA A 136 -19.82 -10.35 6.50
CA ALA A 136 -19.08 -10.02 7.71
C ALA A 136 -17.68 -9.53 7.33
N CYS A 137 -17.36 -8.30 7.71
CA CYS A 137 -16.06 -7.68 7.54
C CYS A 137 -15.31 -7.74 8.86
N TYR A 138 -14.09 -8.27 8.82
CA TYR A 138 -13.18 -8.31 9.96
C TYR A 138 -12.30 -7.08 9.94
N GLU A 139 -12.08 -6.45 11.09
CA GLU A 139 -11.05 -5.43 11.19
C GLU A 139 -9.67 -6.09 11.20
N VAL A 140 -8.82 -5.60 10.30
CA VAL A 140 -7.45 -6.03 10.11
C VAL A 140 -6.54 -4.90 10.55
N GLU A 141 -5.52 -5.25 11.33
CA GLU A 141 -4.40 -4.37 11.68
C GLU A 141 -3.17 -4.79 10.87
N VAL A 142 -2.61 -3.84 10.12
CA VAL A 142 -1.34 -3.96 9.41
C VAL A 142 -0.21 -3.69 10.39
N VAL A 143 0.61 -4.71 10.64
CA VAL A 143 1.77 -4.63 11.54
C VAL A 143 3.03 -4.16 10.81
N THR A 144 3.02 -4.24 9.47
CA THR A 144 4.08 -3.70 8.62
C THR A 144 4.16 -2.18 8.74
N PRO A 145 5.36 -1.59 8.99
CA PRO A 145 5.50 -0.14 9.04
C PRO A 145 5.25 0.52 7.67
N ASP A 146 4.84 1.80 7.66
CA ASP A 146 4.63 2.60 6.44
C ASP A 146 5.87 2.62 5.52
N SER A 147 7.06 2.50 6.09
CA SER A 147 8.31 2.40 5.34
C SER A 147 8.46 1.08 4.58
N GLY A 148 7.77 0.02 4.99
CA GLY A 148 7.77 -1.29 4.30
C GLY A 148 6.73 -1.43 3.19
N LEU A 149 5.80 -0.48 3.06
CA LEU A 149 4.76 -0.51 2.04
C LEU A 149 5.34 -0.23 0.65
N LEU A 150 4.81 -0.89 -0.37
CA LEU A 150 5.12 -0.60 -1.76
C LEU A 150 4.43 0.71 -2.17
N ARG A 151 5.19 1.67 -2.70
CA ARG A 151 4.65 2.98 -3.08
C ARG A 151 4.50 3.11 -4.60
N GLN A 152 3.51 3.92 -4.98
CA GLN A 152 3.27 4.35 -6.34
C GLN A 152 3.55 5.85 -6.46
N CYS A 153 4.20 6.27 -7.54
CA CYS A 153 4.40 7.68 -7.85
C CYS A 153 3.04 8.31 -8.16
N TYR A 154 2.71 9.42 -7.49
CA TYR A 154 1.44 10.11 -7.68
C TYR A 154 1.26 10.66 -9.10
N TYR A 155 2.36 11.08 -9.74
CA TYR A 155 2.30 11.74 -11.05
C TYR A 155 2.34 10.77 -12.21
N CYS A 156 3.40 9.95 -12.31
CA CYS A 156 3.59 9.04 -13.44
C CYS A 156 3.06 7.63 -13.18
N LEU A 157 2.46 7.37 -12.01
CA LEU A 157 1.89 6.07 -11.61
C LEU A 157 2.87 4.88 -11.59
N SER A 158 4.17 5.14 -11.71
CA SER A 158 5.18 4.10 -11.63
C SER A 158 5.29 3.53 -10.22
N TRP A 159 5.63 2.25 -10.11
CA TRP A 159 5.83 1.58 -8.83
C TRP A 159 7.31 1.60 -8.40
N GLU A 160 7.58 1.72 -7.10
CA GLU A 160 8.97 1.77 -6.56
C GLU A 160 9.84 0.61 -7.03
N ALA A 161 9.26 -0.59 -7.10
CA ALA A 161 9.97 -1.80 -7.52
C ALA A 161 10.26 -1.87 -9.05
N ALA A 162 9.95 -0.82 -9.81
CA ALA A 162 10.46 -0.61 -11.18
C ALA A 162 11.78 0.21 -11.21
N GLY A 163 12.22 0.80 -10.08
CA GLY A 163 13.44 1.60 -9.97
C GLY A 163 14.70 0.80 -9.60
N LYS A 164 15.83 1.49 -9.38
CA LYS A 164 17.01 0.88 -8.73
C LYS A 164 16.57 0.36 -7.37
N ALA A 165 16.91 -0.90 -7.06
CA ALA A 165 16.42 -1.64 -5.90
C ALA A 165 16.58 -0.92 -4.55
N ASP A 166 17.47 0.07 -4.48
CA ASP A 166 17.87 0.76 -3.26
C ASP A 166 17.37 2.22 -3.18
N THR A 167 16.31 2.60 -3.90
CA THR A 167 15.80 3.98 -3.86
C THR A 167 14.31 4.04 -3.58
N ARG A 168 13.95 4.48 -2.37
CA ARG A 168 12.58 4.79 -1.99
C ARG A 168 12.11 6.12 -2.59
N PHE A 169 10.85 6.17 -3.01
CA PHE A 169 10.19 7.39 -3.47
C PHE A 169 10.01 8.37 -2.32
N SER A 170 10.18 9.66 -2.64
CA SER A 170 10.12 10.74 -1.65
C SER A 170 8.67 11.03 -1.25
N PRO A 171 8.35 11.03 0.05
CA PRO A 171 7.02 11.39 0.52
C PRO A 171 6.76 12.90 0.36
N SER A 172 5.51 13.27 0.09
CA SER A 172 5.06 14.66 -0.05
C SER A 172 3.67 14.91 0.54
N GLY A 173 3.27 14.12 1.54
CA GLY A 173 1.96 14.21 2.17
C GLY A 173 1.42 12.83 2.55
N ASN A 174 0.14 12.78 2.91
CA ASN A 174 -0.55 11.53 3.26
C ASN A 174 -0.66 10.62 2.03
N ASP A 175 0.19 9.59 1.98
CA ASP A 175 0.26 8.59 0.91
C ASP A 175 0.57 9.14 -0.50
N ILE A 176 1.19 10.32 -0.56
CA ILE A 176 1.64 10.92 -1.83
C ILE A 176 3.15 10.76 -1.93
N TYR A 177 3.60 10.08 -2.98
CA TYR A 177 5.01 9.76 -3.21
C TYR A 177 5.45 10.18 -4.61
N TRP A 178 6.72 10.56 -4.73
CA TRP A 178 7.33 11.02 -5.99
C TRP A 178 8.57 10.20 -6.30
N CYS A 179 8.66 9.70 -7.53
CA CYS A 179 9.85 9.00 -7.99
C CYS A 179 11.01 10.00 -8.21
N CYS A 180 12.24 9.56 -7.93
CA CYS A 180 13.46 10.38 -7.99
C CYS A 180 13.91 10.76 -9.42
N SER A 181 13.19 10.31 -10.45
CA SER A 181 13.44 10.68 -11.84
C SER A 181 12.78 12.03 -12.18
N VAL A 182 12.37 12.22 -13.44
CA VAL A 182 11.77 13.44 -14.02
C VAL A 182 10.67 14.08 -13.15
N CYS A 183 9.93 13.27 -12.39
CA CYS A 183 8.81 13.75 -11.58
C CYS A 183 9.23 14.61 -10.37
N LEU A 184 10.46 14.44 -9.86
CA LEU A 184 10.95 15.26 -8.75
C LEU A 184 11.09 16.74 -9.15
N CYS A 185 11.48 17.01 -10.41
CA CYS A 185 11.55 18.37 -10.95
C CYS A 185 10.16 19.00 -11.13
N VAL A 186 9.16 18.19 -11.51
CA VAL A 186 7.76 18.65 -11.61
C VAL A 186 7.20 19.01 -10.23
N ARG A 187 7.53 18.20 -9.20
CA ARG A 187 7.14 18.47 -7.81
C ARG A 187 7.63 19.84 -7.33
N THR A 188 8.90 20.18 -7.57
CA THR A 188 9.45 21.47 -7.14
C THR A 188 8.68 22.64 -7.73
N SER A 189 8.29 22.55 -9.01
CA SER A 189 7.52 23.61 -9.69
C SER A 189 6.07 23.71 -9.20
N ILE A 190 5.43 22.59 -8.89
CA ILE A 190 4.05 22.59 -8.35
C ILE A 190 4.03 23.17 -6.93
N LEU A 191 4.99 22.77 -6.09
CA LEU A 191 5.07 23.26 -4.71
C LEU A 191 5.46 24.74 -4.65
N SER A 192 6.39 25.21 -5.50
CA SER A 192 6.77 26.63 -5.53
C SER A 192 5.59 27.53 -5.90
N ASN A 193 4.77 27.13 -6.88
CA ASN A 193 3.58 27.89 -7.28
C ASN A 193 2.47 27.90 -6.22
N SER A 194 2.41 26.89 -5.35
CA SER A 194 1.42 26.85 -4.25
C SER A 194 1.77 27.80 -3.10
N SER A 195 3.06 28.07 -2.87
CA SER A 195 3.54 29.01 -1.85
C SER A 195 3.37 30.49 -2.23
N ASP A 196 3.28 30.81 -3.52
CA ASP A 196 3.03 32.19 -3.98
C ASP A 196 1.54 32.60 -3.90
N SER A 197 0.64 31.64 -3.68
CA SER A 197 -0.81 31.90 -3.57
C SER A 197 -1.24 32.44 -2.19
N VAL A 198 -0.34 32.63 -1.21
CA VAL A 198 -0.69 33.08 0.16
C VAL A 198 -0.32 34.57 0.40
N ARG A 199 0.05 35.34 -0.63
CA ARG A 199 0.38 36.78 -0.50
C ARG A 199 -0.49 37.73 -1.33
N GLY A 200 -1.72 37.36 -1.67
CA GLY A 200 -2.62 38.23 -2.44
C GLY A 200 -4.06 38.27 -1.89
N GLY A 201 -4.42 39.36 -1.23
CA GLY A 201 -5.78 39.67 -0.73
C GLY A 201 -5.92 39.26 0.74
N TRP A 202 -6.19 40.15 1.70
CA TRP A 202 -7.22 41.19 1.73
C TRP A 202 -6.79 42.37 2.61
N LEU A 203 -6.81 43.59 2.06
CA LEU A 203 -7.13 44.81 2.80
C LEU A 203 -8.00 45.65 1.87
N GLY A 204 -9.31 45.56 2.09
CA GLY A 204 -10.23 46.68 1.91
C GLY A 204 -10.40 47.40 3.24
#